data_AF-A0A7C3SJY0-F1
#
_entry.id   AF-A0A7C3SJY0-F1
#
_cell.length_a   1.000
_cell.length_b   1.000
_cell.length_c   1.000
_cell.angle_alpha   90.00
_cell.angle_beta   90.00
_cell.angle_gamma   90.00
#
_symmetry.space_group_name_H-M   'P 1'
#
loop_
_entity.id
_entity.type
_entity.pdbx_description
1 polymer ?
#
loop_
_entity_poly.entity_id
_entity_poly.type
_entity_poly.pdbx_seq_one_letter_code
_entity_poly.pdbx_strand_id
1 'polypeptide(L)'
;MRRWGCLMLITLLPLTLMLGCGELGKVDQGRVIEYDKEKGIVTLIQDKKAEPGAPDYDTLPPHSYTIPADPREMGPEPKAGKRMKLDVEKREIVIFDPATQNFKTIKFDLVDKKEGVTKDDPLVAGKTFPIIDKEKRTISVYSGRQKLLVVFSVPDEYFNLPPDTWEAGDEVRIYYKEPGKALRLMNITKTDIYKK
;
A
#
# COMPACT_ATOMS: atom_id res chain seq x y z
N MET A 1 -74.05 -14.36 -8.43
CA MET A 1 -72.99 -15.19 -7.81
C MET A 1 -71.63 -14.80 -8.37
N ARG A 2 -70.72 -14.36 -7.49
CA ARG A 2 -69.26 -14.55 -7.54
C ARG A 2 -68.47 -13.89 -8.70
N ARG A 3 -68.34 -12.57 -8.66
CA ARG A 3 -67.22 -11.80 -9.25
C ARG A 3 -66.40 -11.17 -8.11
N TRP A 4 -65.64 -11.99 -7.38
CA TRP A 4 -64.71 -11.53 -6.34
C TRP A 4 -63.63 -12.58 -6.20
N GLY A 5 -62.51 -12.36 -6.87
CA GLY A 5 -61.39 -13.30 -6.87
C GLY A 5 -60.36 -12.96 -7.93
N CYS A 6 -59.91 -11.71 -8.01
CA CYS A 6 -58.74 -11.33 -8.80
C CYS A 6 -58.05 -10.03 -8.34
N LEU A 7 -58.46 -9.40 -7.24
CA LEU A 7 -58.01 -8.06 -6.85
C LEU A 7 -57.31 -8.01 -5.48
N MET A 8 -56.67 -9.10 -5.08
CA MET A 8 -55.92 -9.22 -3.81
C MET A 8 -54.55 -9.89 -4.04
N LEU A 9 -53.91 -9.69 -5.20
CA LEU A 9 -52.57 -10.23 -5.45
C LEU A 9 -51.62 -9.28 -6.20
N ILE A 10 -51.99 -8.01 -6.39
CA ILE A 10 -51.17 -7.04 -7.17
C ILE A 10 -50.60 -5.91 -6.30
N THR A 11 -50.98 -5.80 -5.02
CA THR A 11 -50.54 -4.69 -4.15
C THR A 11 -49.26 -4.94 -3.34
N LEU A 12 -48.64 -6.13 -3.43
CA LEU A 12 -47.45 -6.48 -2.63
C LEU A 12 -46.11 -6.40 -3.37
N LEU A 13 -46.08 -6.10 -4.68
CA LEU A 13 -44.85 -6.04 -5.45
C LEU A 13 -44.00 -4.74 -5.37
N PRO A 14 -44.48 -3.55 -4.92
CA PRO A 14 -43.61 -2.36 -4.93
C PRO A 14 -42.61 -2.31 -3.77
N LEU A 15 -42.82 -3.04 -2.67
CA LEU A 15 -41.95 -2.96 -1.48
C LEU A 15 -40.67 -3.79 -1.56
N THR A 16 -40.61 -4.82 -2.42
CA THR A 16 -39.44 -5.69 -2.54
C THR A 16 -38.35 -5.11 -3.44
N LEU A 17 -38.65 -4.08 -4.23
CA LEU A 17 -37.69 -3.41 -5.11
C LEU A 17 -36.83 -2.34 -4.40
N MET A 18 -37.20 -1.90 -3.18
CA MET A 18 -36.40 -0.92 -2.43
C MET A 18 -35.32 -1.55 -1.52
N LEU A 19 -35.33 -2.88 -1.33
CA LEU A 19 -34.33 -3.58 -0.52
C LEU A 19 -33.12 -4.09 -1.33
N GLY A 20 -33.12 -3.87 -2.65
CA GLY A 20 -32.07 -4.38 -3.56
C GLY A 20 -30.87 -3.45 -3.78
N CYS A 21 -30.90 -2.21 -3.28
CA CYS A 21 -29.75 -1.29 -3.36
C CYS A 21 -28.99 -1.30 -2.03
N GLY A 22 -28.30 -2.40 -1.73
CA GLY A 22 -27.25 -2.34 -0.71
C GLY A 22 -26.21 -1.30 -1.14
N GLU A 23 -25.77 -0.43 -0.21
CA GLU A 23 -24.72 0.54 -0.50
C GLU A 23 -23.50 -0.17 -1.12
N LEU A 24 -23.11 0.29 -2.31
CA LEU A 24 -21.89 -0.14 -2.97
C LEU A 24 -20.71 0.24 -2.06
N GLY A 25 -19.85 -0.74 -1.74
CA GLY A 25 -18.69 -0.45 -0.90
C GLY A 25 -17.70 0.48 -1.59
N LYS A 26 -16.81 1.04 -0.79
CA LYS A 26 -15.76 1.97 -1.21
C LYS A 26 -14.44 1.23 -1.38
N VAL A 27 -13.55 1.84 -2.14
CA VAL A 27 -12.20 1.35 -2.35
C VAL A 27 -11.22 2.34 -1.76
N ASP A 28 -10.27 1.83 -0.97
CA ASP A 28 -9.06 2.53 -0.59
C ASP A 28 -7.85 1.83 -1.22
N GLN A 29 -6.85 2.60 -1.64
CA GLN A 29 -5.63 2.06 -2.20
C GLN A 29 -4.46 2.88 -1.66
N GLY A 30 -3.37 2.22 -1.33
CA GLY A 30 -2.19 2.94 -0.88
C GLY A 30 -1.05 2.05 -0.45
N ARG A 31 -0.01 2.70 0.09
CA ARG A 31 1.23 2.05 0.51
C ARG A 31 1.15 1.63 1.96
N VAL A 32 1.42 0.36 2.23
CA VAL A 32 1.44 -0.17 3.59
C VAL A 32 2.66 0.34 4.34
N ILE A 33 2.41 1.05 5.43
CA ILE A 33 3.44 1.50 6.35
C ILE A 33 3.54 0.61 7.57
N GLU A 34 2.52 -0.17 7.91
CA GLU A 34 2.53 -1.10 9.04
C GLU A 34 1.57 -2.26 8.79
N TYR A 35 1.96 -3.46 9.21
CA TYR A 35 1.14 -4.66 9.15
C TYR A 35 1.36 -5.48 10.41
N ASP A 36 0.33 -5.55 11.25
CA ASP A 36 0.30 -6.35 12.46
C ASP A 36 -0.61 -7.55 12.22
N LYS A 37 0.00 -8.70 11.89
CA LYS A 37 -0.72 -9.94 11.61
C LYS A 37 -1.43 -10.48 12.85
N GLU A 38 -0.86 -10.28 14.04
CA GLU A 38 -1.42 -10.81 15.29
C GLU A 38 -2.67 -10.04 15.69
N LYS A 39 -2.65 -8.70 15.55
CA LYS A 39 -3.84 -7.86 15.76
C LYS A 39 -4.77 -7.84 14.56
N GLY A 40 -4.33 -8.35 13.41
CA GLY A 40 -5.09 -8.31 12.16
C GLY A 40 -5.31 -6.88 11.66
N ILE A 41 -4.31 -6.01 11.73
CA ILE A 41 -4.40 -4.61 11.33
C ILE A 41 -3.40 -4.30 10.22
N VAL A 42 -3.86 -3.61 9.19
CA VAL A 42 -3.00 -2.99 8.18
C VAL A 42 -3.15 -1.47 8.25
N THR A 43 -2.04 -0.74 8.20
CA THR A 43 -2.02 0.72 8.13
C THR A 43 -1.33 1.17 6.85
N LEU A 44 -1.95 2.09 6.13
CA LEU A 44 -1.48 2.57 4.83
C LEU A 44 -1.54 4.09 4.72
N ILE A 45 -0.69 4.64 3.84
CA ILE A 45 -0.80 6.00 3.32
C ILE A 45 -1.56 5.90 2.00
N GLN A 46 -2.71 6.56 1.93
CA GLN A 46 -3.59 6.52 0.76
C GLN A 46 -2.89 7.15 -0.46
N ASP A 47 -2.94 6.44 -1.58
CA ASP A 47 -2.60 6.97 -2.90
C ASP A 47 -3.75 7.84 -3.41
N LYS A 48 -3.52 9.15 -3.43
CA LYS A 48 -4.55 10.15 -3.78
C LYS A 48 -5.08 9.99 -5.21
N LYS A 49 -4.24 9.51 -6.13
CA LYS A 49 -4.60 9.39 -7.56
C LYS A 49 -5.13 8.02 -7.91
N ALA A 50 -4.70 6.98 -7.20
CA ALA A 50 -4.97 5.58 -7.53
C ALA A 50 -4.59 5.21 -8.98
N GLU A 51 -3.60 5.91 -9.55
CA GLU A 51 -3.11 5.71 -10.92
C GLU A 51 -2.01 4.63 -10.93
N PRO A 52 -2.19 3.54 -11.70
CA PRO A 52 -1.19 2.49 -11.78
C PRO A 52 0.19 3.02 -12.23
N GLY A 53 1.21 2.77 -11.40
CA GLY A 53 2.60 3.12 -11.72
C GLY A 53 3.02 4.56 -11.36
N ALA A 54 2.08 5.45 -11.03
CA ALA A 54 2.35 6.84 -10.68
C ALA A 54 1.61 7.28 -9.39
N PRO A 55 1.82 6.58 -8.25
CA PRO A 55 1.08 6.88 -7.03
C PRO A 55 1.54 8.18 -6.38
N ASP A 56 0.63 8.76 -5.61
CA ASP A 56 0.80 10.02 -4.88
C ASP A 56 0.52 9.82 -3.37
N TYR A 57 1.59 9.65 -2.59
CA TYR A 57 1.53 9.34 -1.16
C TYR A 57 1.76 10.58 -0.29
N ASP A 58 0.87 11.56 -0.41
CA ASP A 58 0.89 12.80 0.39
C ASP A 58 -0.36 12.91 1.29
N THR A 59 -1.01 11.78 1.59
CA THR A 59 -2.25 11.75 2.36
C THR A 59 -1.98 11.44 3.83
N LEU A 60 -2.33 12.38 4.71
CA LEU A 60 -2.37 12.19 6.16
C LEU A 60 -3.78 12.49 6.68
N PRO A 61 -4.21 11.86 7.80
CA PRO A 61 -3.48 10.83 8.56
C PRO A 61 -3.42 9.47 7.83
N PRO A 62 -2.58 8.52 8.29
CA PRO A 62 -2.63 7.15 7.78
C PRO A 62 -4.00 6.51 8.02
N HIS A 63 -4.41 5.62 7.12
CA HIS A 63 -5.64 4.86 7.26
C HIS A 63 -5.33 3.46 7.78
N SER A 64 -6.03 3.03 8.83
CA SER A 64 -5.91 1.68 9.38
C SER A 64 -7.18 0.87 9.15
N TYR A 65 -7.02 -0.40 8.81
CA TYR A 65 -8.11 -1.34 8.59
C TYR A 65 -7.85 -2.66 9.32
N THR A 66 -8.90 -3.24 9.91
CA THR A 66 -8.87 -4.66 10.28
C THR A 66 -8.89 -5.51 9.00
N ILE A 67 -8.02 -6.52 8.92
CA ILE A 67 -7.97 -7.44 7.78
C ILE A 67 -9.21 -8.37 7.76
N PRO A 68 -9.59 -8.91 6.58
CA PRO A 68 -10.72 -9.83 6.49
C PRO A 68 -10.51 -11.09 7.32
N ALA A 69 -11.58 -11.57 7.97
CA ALA A 69 -11.53 -12.80 8.77
C ALA A 69 -11.42 -14.07 7.90
N ASP A 70 -12.00 -14.04 6.69
CA ASP A 70 -11.82 -15.11 5.70
C ASP A 70 -10.53 -14.87 4.90
N PRO A 71 -9.52 -15.76 5.00
CA PRO A 71 -8.29 -15.64 4.23
C PRO A 71 -8.50 -15.61 2.71
N ARG A 72 -9.65 -16.11 2.20
CA ARG A 72 -9.99 -16.05 0.77
C ARG A 72 -10.30 -14.65 0.26
N GLU A 73 -10.65 -13.74 1.18
CA GLU A 73 -10.85 -12.32 0.89
C GLU A 73 -9.55 -11.52 1.00
N MET A 74 -8.42 -12.19 1.23
CA MET A 74 -7.11 -11.59 1.33
C MET A 74 -6.17 -12.13 0.24
N GLY A 75 -5.47 -11.24 -0.44
CA GLY A 75 -4.32 -11.58 -1.28
C GLY A 75 -3.08 -11.96 -0.45
N PRO A 76 -1.90 -12.06 -1.08
CA PRO A 76 -0.65 -12.26 -0.36
C PRO A 76 -0.45 -11.21 0.74
N GLU A 77 0.07 -11.61 1.89
CA GLU A 77 0.32 -10.69 3.01
C GLU A 77 1.17 -9.49 2.58
N PRO A 78 0.80 -8.26 2.97
CA PRO A 78 1.57 -7.08 2.64
C PRO A 78 2.85 -6.99 3.45
N LYS A 79 3.90 -6.49 2.82
CA LYS A 79 5.11 -6.04 3.51
C LYS A 79 5.01 -4.55 3.81
N ALA A 80 5.33 -4.17 5.05
CA ALA A 80 5.42 -2.77 5.45
C ALA A 80 6.74 -2.13 5.01
N GLY A 81 6.70 -0.83 4.74
CA GLY A 81 7.90 -0.03 4.52
C GLY A 81 7.58 1.46 4.56
N LYS A 82 8.44 2.24 5.20
CA LYS A 82 8.17 3.65 5.52
C LYS A 82 8.62 4.61 4.42
N ARG A 83 9.37 4.17 3.40
CA ARG A 83 9.80 5.03 2.29
C ARG A 83 8.62 5.33 1.37
N MET A 84 8.22 6.60 1.34
CA MET A 84 7.16 7.13 0.46
C MET A 84 7.71 7.53 -0.90
N LYS A 85 8.90 8.14 -0.93
CA LYS A 85 9.51 8.63 -2.17
C LYS A 85 11.02 8.44 -2.19
N LEU A 86 11.56 8.16 -3.37
CA LEU A 86 12.98 8.24 -3.70
C LEU A 86 13.12 9.14 -4.93
N ASP A 87 13.74 10.31 -4.72
CA ASP A 87 13.99 11.33 -5.74
C ASP A 87 15.51 11.51 -5.87
N VAL A 88 16.12 10.78 -6.80
CA VAL A 88 17.60 10.79 -6.94
C VAL A 88 18.12 12.07 -7.55
N GLU A 89 17.33 12.72 -8.40
CA GLU A 89 17.70 13.99 -9.03
C GLU A 89 17.75 15.10 -7.99
N LYS A 90 16.79 15.14 -7.06
CA LYS A 90 16.81 16.07 -5.92
C LYS A 90 17.67 15.60 -4.75
N ARG A 91 18.14 14.35 -4.78
CA ARG A 91 18.87 13.68 -3.69
C ARG A 91 18.10 13.70 -2.37
N GLU A 92 16.81 13.38 -2.47
CA GLU A 92 15.85 13.40 -1.37
C GLU A 92 15.11 12.07 -1.26
N ILE A 93 14.91 11.63 -0.03
CA ILE A 93 14.03 10.51 0.32
C ILE A 93 12.95 11.05 1.24
N VAL A 94 11.70 10.73 0.94
CA VAL A 94 10.58 11.02 1.86
C VAL A 94 10.21 9.73 2.57
N ILE A 95 10.19 9.77 3.90
CA ILE A 95 9.74 8.67 4.75
C ILE A 95 8.52 9.09 5.56
N PHE A 96 7.71 8.13 5.97
CA PHE A 96 6.74 8.29 7.05
C PHE A 96 7.44 8.02 8.40
N ASP A 97 7.42 8.99 9.30
CA ASP A 97 7.96 8.86 10.64
C ASP A 97 6.85 8.45 11.63
N PRO A 98 6.88 7.22 12.16
CA PRO A 98 5.83 6.74 13.08
C PRO A 98 5.83 7.49 14.42
N ALA A 99 6.94 8.11 14.83
CA ALA A 99 7.00 8.85 16.09
C ALA A 99 6.24 10.16 16.01
N THR A 100 6.32 10.85 14.87
CA THR A 100 5.64 12.14 14.64
C THR A 100 4.35 12.03 13.86
N GLN A 101 4.02 10.83 13.33
CA GLN A 101 2.87 10.57 12.46
C GLN A 101 2.86 11.51 11.23
N ASN A 102 4.04 11.86 10.72
CA ASN A 102 4.19 12.84 9.64
C ASN A 102 5.26 12.39 8.64
N PHE A 103 5.35 13.09 7.51
CA PHE A 103 6.40 12.87 6.53
C PHE A 103 7.68 13.62 6.89
N LYS A 104 8.81 12.95 6.71
CA LYS A 104 10.14 13.54 6.86
C LYS A 104 10.90 13.43 5.55
N THR A 105 11.41 14.56 5.07
CA THR A 105 12.33 14.60 3.92
C THR A 105 13.76 14.53 4.42
N ILE A 106 14.51 13.53 3.94
CA ILE A 106 15.90 13.30 4.26
C ILE A 106 16.71 13.54 3.01
N LYS A 107 17.67 14.48 3.10
CA LYS A 107 18.68 14.68 2.06
C LYS A 107 19.76 13.61 2.19
N PHE A 108 20.28 13.17 1.06
CA PHE A 108 21.33 12.16 1.02
C PHE A 108 22.47 12.55 0.07
N ASP A 109 23.64 11.99 0.32
CA ASP A 109 24.77 12.07 -0.59
C ASP A 109 24.77 10.83 -1.49
N LEU A 110 24.65 11.05 -2.80
CA LEU A 110 24.66 9.97 -3.77
C LEU A 110 26.08 9.39 -3.88
N VAL A 111 26.22 8.09 -3.64
CA VAL A 111 27.49 7.36 -3.75
C VAL A 111 27.56 6.62 -5.08
N ASP A 112 26.49 5.91 -5.45
CA ASP A 112 26.39 5.18 -6.72
C ASP A 112 24.93 5.10 -7.21
N LYS A 113 24.74 5.04 -8.52
CA LYS A 113 23.44 4.92 -9.18
C LYS A 113 23.55 4.02 -10.40
N LYS A 114 22.75 2.95 -10.44
CA LYS A 114 22.56 2.12 -11.63
C LYS A 114 21.10 2.08 -12.04
N GLU A 115 20.83 2.57 -13.25
CA GLU A 115 19.51 2.53 -13.89
C GLU A 115 19.33 1.26 -14.73
N GLY A 116 18.10 0.97 -15.12
CA GLY A 116 17.77 -0.19 -15.95
C GLY A 116 17.92 -1.54 -15.24
N VAL A 117 18.08 -1.55 -13.92
CA VAL A 117 18.27 -2.75 -13.10
C VAL A 117 16.92 -3.45 -12.95
N THR A 118 16.75 -4.60 -13.60
CA THR A 118 15.56 -5.44 -13.46
C THR A 118 15.70 -6.36 -12.24
N LYS A 119 14.59 -6.99 -11.83
CA LYS A 119 14.57 -7.92 -10.68
C LYS A 119 15.48 -9.15 -10.86
N ASP A 120 15.80 -9.48 -12.10
CA ASP A 120 16.62 -10.64 -12.48
C ASP A 120 18.10 -10.26 -12.68
N ASP A 121 18.46 -8.96 -12.56
CA ASP A 121 19.85 -8.50 -12.63
C ASP A 121 20.66 -9.12 -11.46
N PRO A 122 21.85 -9.71 -11.71
CA PRO A 122 22.70 -10.29 -10.67
C PRO A 122 23.05 -9.36 -9.51
N LEU A 123 22.98 -8.05 -9.71
CA LEU A 123 23.20 -7.06 -8.66
C LEU A 123 22.10 -7.06 -7.60
N VAL A 124 20.88 -7.52 -7.92
CA VAL A 124 19.73 -7.51 -7.02
C VAL A 124 19.12 -8.89 -6.78
N ALA A 125 19.25 -9.80 -7.74
CA ALA A 125 18.70 -11.15 -7.64
C ALA A 125 19.29 -11.89 -6.43
N GLY A 126 18.40 -12.47 -5.61
CA GLY A 126 18.77 -13.21 -4.40
C GLY A 126 19.26 -12.35 -3.23
N LYS A 127 19.20 -11.01 -3.32
CA LYS A 127 19.58 -10.10 -2.24
C LYS A 127 18.35 -9.49 -1.56
N THR A 128 18.49 -9.25 -0.25
CA THR A 128 17.49 -8.50 0.53
C THR A 128 17.95 -7.05 0.65
N PHE A 129 17.07 -6.13 0.25
CA PHE A 129 17.28 -4.68 0.37
C PHE A 129 16.32 -4.09 1.42
N PRO A 130 16.73 -3.03 2.13
CA PRO A 130 17.99 -2.30 2.00
C PRO A 130 19.19 -3.05 2.56
N ILE A 131 20.38 -2.74 2.04
CA ILE A 131 21.65 -3.17 2.63
C ILE A 131 22.26 -1.95 3.31
N ILE A 132 22.36 -1.99 4.64
CA ILE A 132 22.94 -0.92 5.45
C ILE A 132 24.36 -1.33 5.83
N ASP A 133 25.35 -0.66 5.24
CA ASP A 133 26.77 -0.84 5.56
C ASP A 133 27.20 0.29 6.52
N LYS A 134 27.25 -0.02 7.82
CA LYS A 134 27.60 0.95 8.86
C LYS A 134 29.07 1.35 8.84
N GLU A 135 29.96 0.47 8.36
CA GLU A 135 31.39 0.76 8.27
C GLU A 135 31.66 1.77 7.15
N LYS A 136 31.05 1.54 5.98
CA LYS A 136 31.17 2.45 4.84
C LYS A 136 30.21 3.63 4.91
N ARG A 137 29.29 3.65 5.89
CA ARG A 137 28.23 4.65 6.03
C ARG A 137 27.44 4.78 4.74
N THR A 138 26.94 3.66 4.24
CA THR A 138 26.10 3.64 3.02
C THR A 138 24.86 2.80 3.19
N ILE A 139 23.83 3.15 2.44
CA ILE A 139 22.57 2.43 2.33
C ILE A 139 22.35 2.14 0.86
N SER A 140 22.20 0.86 0.53
CA SER A 140 21.83 0.42 -0.81
C SER A 140 20.34 0.11 -0.86
N VAL A 141 19.62 0.72 -1.80
CA VAL A 141 18.18 0.50 -2.01
C VAL A 141 17.92 0.15 -3.46
N TYR A 142 17.13 -0.90 -3.66
CA TYR A 142 16.58 -1.26 -4.96
C TYR A 142 15.11 -0.79 -5.08
N SER A 143 14.78 -0.17 -6.20
CA SER A 143 13.43 0.24 -6.58
C SER A 143 13.02 -0.49 -7.85
N GLY A 144 12.24 -1.57 -7.69
CA GLY A 144 11.76 -2.36 -8.82
C GLY A 144 10.90 -1.57 -9.80
N ARG A 145 10.05 -0.66 -9.29
CA ARG A 145 9.21 0.23 -10.13
C ARG A 145 10.06 1.15 -10.99
N GLN A 146 11.09 1.77 -10.41
CA GLN A 146 11.98 2.68 -11.14
C GLN A 146 13.10 1.94 -11.90
N LYS A 147 13.21 0.61 -11.75
CA LYS A 147 14.34 -0.21 -12.24
C LYS A 147 15.69 0.38 -11.86
N LEU A 148 15.83 0.71 -10.58
CA LEU A 148 16.90 1.56 -10.09
C LEU A 148 17.55 0.96 -8.84
N LEU A 149 18.88 0.83 -8.85
CA LEU A 149 19.69 0.52 -7.68
C LEU A 149 20.49 1.77 -7.30
N VAL A 150 20.34 2.22 -6.05
CA VAL A 150 21.01 3.43 -5.54
C VAL A 150 21.78 3.07 -4.29
N VAL A 151 23.01 3.56 -4.21
CA VAL A 151 23.81 3.57 -2.98
C VAL A 151 23.99 5.02 -2.56
N PHE A 152 23.65 5.33 -1.31
CA PHE A 152 23.73 6.69 -0.80
C PHE A 152 24.17 6.71 0.66
N SER A 153 24.63 7.86 1.13
CA SER A 153 24.90 8.14 2.54
C SER A 153 23.88 9.16 3.06
N VAL A 154 23.58 9.07 4.35
CA VAL A 154 22.66 9.99 5.06
C VAL A 154 23.37 10.55 6.29
N PRO A 155 22.90 11.66 6.88
CA PRO A 155 23.43 12.11 8.17
C PRO A 155 23.40 11.01 9.25
N ASP A 156 24.37 11.05 10.16
CA ASP A 156 24.65 10.02 11.18
C ASP A 156 23.43 9.59 12.00
N GLU A 157 22.58 10.55 12.33
CA GLU A 157 21.35 10.34 13.09
C GLU A 157 20.40 9.33 12.42
N TYR A 158 20.50 9.13 11.10
CA TYR A 158 19.62 8.25 10.33
C TYR A 158 20.14 6.81 10.20
N PHE A 159 21.43 6.54 10.40
CA PHE A 159 21.98 5.17 10.26
C PHE A 159 21.49 4.18 11.32
N ASN A 160 20.91 4.67 12.41
CA ASN A 160 20.30 3.85 13.44
C ASN A 160 18.81 3.61 13.21
N LEU A 161 18.21 4.19 12.17
CA LEU A 161 16.83 3.91 11.83
C LEU A 161 16.67 2.46 11.36
N PRO A 162 15.54 1.80 11.68
CA PRO A 162 15.26 0.44 11.27
C PRO A 162 15.29 0.25 9.74
N PRO A 163 15.64 -0.94 9.22
CA PRO A 163 15.72 -1.19 7.77
C PRO A 163 14.44 -0.86 6.99
N ASP A 164 13.26 -1.14 7.55
CA ASP A 164 11.96 -0.85 6.92
C ASP A 164 11.73 0.65 6.66
N THR A 165 12.51 1.53 7.31
CA THR A 165 12.57 2.97 7.02
C THR A 165 12.86 3.23 5.54
N TRP A 166 13.78 2.46 4.97
CA TRP A 166 14.28 2.65 3.61
C TRP A 166 13.53 1.79 2.60
N GLU A 167 12.67 0.90 3.07
CA GLU A 167 11.86 0.03 2.23
C GLU A 167 10.62 0.74 1.70
N ALA A 168 10.31 0.45 0.44
CA ALA A 168 8.98 0.72 -0.09
C ALA A 168 8.05 -0.40 0.40
N GLY A 169 7.02 -0.05 1.18
CA GLY A 169 5.95 -0.98 1.49
C GLY A 169 5.18 -1.42 0.24
N ASP A 170 4.53 -2.57 0.35
CA ASP A 170 3.63 -3.06 -0.69
C ASP A 170 2.43 -2.10 -0.85
N GLU A 171 1.91 -2.04 -2.06
CA GLU A 171 0.62 -1.43 -2.34
C GLU A 171 -0.51 -2.44 -2.11
N VAL A 172 -1.54 -1.99 -1.41
CA VAL A 172 -2.77 -2.76 -1.20
C VAL A 172 -3.97 -1.99 -1.71
N ARG A 173 -4.99 -2.75 -2.12
CA ARG A 173 -6.32 -2.25 -2.45
C ARG A 173 -7.33 -2.89 -1.50
N ILE A 174 -8.05 -2.05 -0.77
CA ILE A 174 -9.01 -2.43 0.26
C ILE A 174 -10.40 -2.09 -0.22
N TYR A 175 -11.29 -3.07 -0.23
CA TYR A 175 -12.73 -2.85 -0.38
C TYR A 175 -13.38 -2.88 1.00
N TYR A 176 -14.18 -1.87 1.32
CA TYR A 176 -14.82 -1.74 2.62
C TYR A 176 -16.22 -1.14 2.50
N LYS A 177 -17.10 -1.44 3.46
CA LYS A 177 -18.39 -0.75 3.62
C LYS A 177 -18.37 0.16 4.85
N GLU A 178 -17.79 -0.34 5.93
CA GLU A 178 -17.54 0.41 7.16
C GLU A 178 -16.08 0.90 7.17
N PRO A 179 -15.82 2.19 7.39
CA PRO A 179 -14.46 2.71 7.53
C PRO A 179 -13.67 1.93 8.59
N GLY A 180 -12.42 1.57 8.26
CA GLY A 180 -11.56 0.79 9.14
C GLY A 180 -11.83 -0.71 9.19
N LYS A 181 -12.79 -1.24 8.43
CA LYS A 181 -13.02 -2.70 8.31
C LYS A 181 -12.96 -3.17 6.87
N ALA A 182 -11.87 -3.86 6.52
CA ALA A 182 -11.73 -4.43 5.18
C ALA A 182 -12.70 -5.60 5.00
N LEU A 183 -13.50 -5.54 3.95
CA LEU A 183 -14.22 -6.71 3.43
C LEU A 183 -13.31 -7.53 2.51
N ARG A 184 -12.44 -6.86 1.76
CA ARG A 184 -11.43 -7.50 0.92
C ARG A 184 -10.13 -6.70 0.96
N LEU A 185 -8.99 -7.39 0.98
CA LEU A 185 -7.66 -6.78 0.94
C LEU A 185 -6.81 -7.49 -0.10
N MET A 186 -6.45 -6.80 -1.18
CA MET A 186 -5.59 -7.34 -2.23
C MET A 186 -4.23 -6.66 -2.24
N ASN A 187 -3.15 -7.43 -2.18
CA ASN A 187 -1.78 -6.93 -2.36
C ASN A 187 -1.45 -6.80 -3.85
N ILE A 188 -1.63 -5.60 -4.38
CA ILE A 188 -1.48 -5.30 -5.80
C ILE A 188 -0.02 -5.14 -6.24
N THR A 189 0.93 -5.11 -5.29
CA THR A 189 2.36 -5.24 -5.61
C THR A 189 2.74 -6.67 -5.99
N LYS A 190 2.12 -7.66 -5.34
CA LYS A 190 2.40 -9.09 -5.56
C LYS A 190 1.43 -9.75 -6.52
N THR A 191 0.25 -9.17 -6.74
CA THR A 191 -0.76 -9.69 -7.66
C THR A 191 -1.03 -8.70 -8.79
N ASP A 192 -1.01 -9.20 -10.02
CA ASP A 192 -1.44 -8.41 -11.17
C ASP A 192 -2.97 -8.45 -11.29
N ILE A 193 -3.65 -7.52 -10.62
CA ILE A 193 -5.11 -7.40 -10.66
C ILE A 193 -5.63 -6.67 -11.92
N TYR A 194 -4.72 -6.23 -12.80
CA TYR A 194 -5.06 -5.46 -14.00
C TYR A 194 -5.00 -6.30 -15.28
N LYS A 195 -4.42 -7.49 -15.24
CA LYS A 195 -4.55 -8.49 -16.31
C LYS A 195 -5.95 -9.11 -16.30
N LYS A 196 -6.66 -8.93 -17.41
CA LYS A 196 -7.90 -9.65 -17.75
C LYS A 196 -7.58 -10.99 -18.39
#